data_AF-A0A7G1NH45-F1
#
_entry.id   AF-A0A7G1NH45-F1
#
_cell.length_a   1.000
_cell.length_b   1.000
_cell.length_c   1.000
_cell.angle_alpha   90.00
_cell.angle_beta   90.00
_cell.angle_gamma   90.00
#
_symmetry.space_group_name_H-M   'P 1'
#
loop_
_entity.id
_entity.type
_entity.pdbx_description
1 polymer ?
#
loop_
_entity_poly.entity_id
_entity_poly.type
_entity_poly.pdbx_seq_one_letter_code
_entity_poly.pdbx_strand_id
1 'polypeptide(L)'
;MAFGVEELRVLRRALALALDPTPASADDVQDCLRLAESLDEALREGARLRAFLVADLGRYRAALPGTAAGYLALLDEALGAGYRPLPDDLAALRALRGNPTAAALLDRCAVTTLTPAELPVAAVPGSRTRLLAIPGGRCAPAAASAGGGPEKQPEKKPTRKPPAPAPKPAPAPAPGPDTPKPSRPIPTPGEVFPRRKPAPPPPANPQHLAAG
;
A
#
# COMPACT_ATOMS: atom_id res chain seq x y z
N MET A 1 -8.11 1.62 10.49
CA MET A 1 -9.49 1.90 10.08
C MET A 1 -10.39 1.69 11.29
N ALA A 2 -11.36 2.56 11.50
CA ALA A 2 -12.39 2.38 12.52
C ALA A 2 -13.73 2.19 11.82
N PHE A 3 -14.53 1.23 12.27
CA PHE A 3 -15.86 1.00 11.70
C PHE A 3 -16.88 1.97 12.30
N GLY A 4 -17.75 2.50 11.45
CA GLY A 4 -18.95 3.25 11.85
C GLY A 4 -20.06 2.35 12.38
N VAL A 5 -21.09 2.95 12.96
CA VAL A 5 -22.20 2.20 13.58
C VAL A 5 -22.96 1.37 12.53
N GLU A 6 -23.18 1.94 11.36
CA GLU A 6 -23.88 1.31 10.23
C GLU A 6 -23.10 0.11 9.70
N GLU A 7 -21.79 0.28 9.49
CA GLU A 7 -20.89 -0.79 9.06
C GLU A 7 -20.86 -1.93 10.08
N LEU A 8 -20.85 -1.61 11.38
CA LEU A 8 -20.92 -2.61 12.45
C LEU A 8 -22.26 -3.35 12.47
N ARG A 9 -23.38 -2.67 12.16
CA ARG A 9 -24.70 -3.33 12.03
C ARG A 9 -24.72 -4.29 10.86
N VAL A 10 -24.18 -3.89 9.70
CA VAL A 10 -24.05 -4.75 8.51
C VAL A 10 -23.17 -5.96 8.82
N LEU A 11 -22.00 -5.74 9.44
CA LEU A 11 -21.08 -6.81 9.83
C LEU A 11 -21.73 -7.80 10.81
N ARG A 12 -22.43 -7.31 11.84
CA ARG A 12 -23.13 -8.16 12.81
C ARG A 12 -24.20 -9.02 12.13
N ARG A 13 -24.94 -8.45 11.18
CA ARG A 13 -25.95 -9.17 10.41
C ARG A 13 -25.33 -10.22 9.50
N ALA A 14 -24.26 -9.87 8.78
CA ALA A 14 -23.50 -10.79 7.95
C ALA A 14 -22.96 -11.98 8.76
N LEU A 15 -22.44 -11.72 9.96
CA LEU A 15 -21.98 -12.75 10.89
C LEU A 15 -23.14 -13.65 11.37
N ALA A 16 -24.30 -13.09 11.69
CA ALA A 16 -25.47 -13.88 12.06
C ALA A 16 -25.91 -14.81 10.92
N LEU A 17 -25.94 -14.31 9.68
CA LEU A 17 -26.23 -15.12 8.49
C LEU A 17 -25.18 -16.22 8.24
N ALA A 18 -23.91 -15.97 8.57
CA ALA A 18 -22.84 -16.95 8.44
C ALA A 18 -22.91 -18.05 9.51
N LEU A 19 -23.39 -17.72 10.72
CA LEU A 19 -23.56 -18.67 11.82
C LEU A 19 -24.84 -19.50 11.66
N ASP A 20 -25.93 -18.86 11.24
CA ASP A 20 -27.24 -19.47 11.03
C ASP A 20 -27.71 -19.22 9.58
N PRO A 21 -27.31 -20.08 8.63
CA PRO A 21 -27.59 -19.88 7.21
C PRO A 21 -29.08 -19.85 6.92
N THR A 22 -29.59 -18.64 6.72
CA THR A 22 -30.95 -18.35 6.28
C THR A 22 -30.87 -17.55 4.98
N PRO A 23 -31.88 -17.63 4.09
CA PRO A 23 -31.86 -16.86 2.85
C PRO A 23 -31.77 -15.36 3.17
N ALA A 24 -30.68 -14.73 2.74
CA ALA A 24 -30.47 -13.31 2.90
C ALA A 24 -31.35 -12.52 1.92
N SER A 25 -31.82 -11.35 2.34
CA SER A 25 -32.51 -10.44 1.43
C SER A 25 -31.53 -9.86 0.39
N ALA A 26 -32.04 -9.41 -0.76
CA ALA A 26 -31.21 -8.78 -1.77
C ALA A 26 -30.50 -7.52 -1.24
N ASP A 27 -31.15 -6.77 -0.35
CA ASP A 27 -30.59 -5.58 0.28
C ASP A 27 -29.44 -5.94 1.23
N ASP A 28 -29.60 -6.98 2.04
CA ASP A 28 -28.53 -7.44 2.95
C ASP A 28 -27.29 -7.89 2.17
N VAL A 29 -27.48 -8.58 1.04
CA VAL A 29 -26.38 -8.98 0.15
C VAL A 29 -25.70 -7.75 -0.44
N GLN A 30 -26.48 -6.78 -0.93
CA GLN A 30 -25.93 -5.55 -1.51
C GLN A 30 -25.15 -4.72 -0.48
N ASP A 31 -25.64 -4.63 0.75
CA ASP A 31 -24.96 -3.92 1.84
C ASP A 31 -23.66 -4.61 2.25
N CYS A 32 -23.64 -5.95 2.27
CA CYS A 32 -22.40 -6.71 2.49
C CYS A 32 -21.37 -6.47 1.37
N LEU A 33 -21.81 -6.43 0.11
CA LEU A 33 -20.91 -6.16 -1.02
C LEU A 33 -20.34 -4.73 -0.95
N ARG A 34 -21.16 -3.73 -0.65
CA ARG A 34 -20.70 -2.34 -0.46
C ARG A 34 -19.70 -2.22 0.70
N LEU A 35 -19.95 -2.92 1.80
CA LEU A 35 -19.03 -2.94 2.94
C LEU A 35 -17.70 -3.60 2.58
N ALA A 36 -17.74 -4.72 1.84
CA ALA A 36 -16.55 -5.41 1.36
C ALA A 36 -15.72 -4.51 0.41
N GLU A 37 -16.35 -3.85 -0.55
CA GLU A 37 -15.69 -2.90 -1.45
C GLU A 37 -15.03 -1.74 -0.68
N SER A 38 -15.73 -1.18 0.30
CA SER A 38 -15.20 -0.10 1.16
C SER A 38 -14.00 -0.57 1.98
N LEU A 39 -14.03 -1.80 2.49
CA LEU A 39 -12.92 -2.41 3.21
C LEU A 39 -11.73 -2.67 2.29
N ASP A 40 -11.94 -3.22 1.10
CA ASP A 40 -10.88 -3.46 0.12
C ASP A 40 -10.21 -2.16 -0.34
N GLU A 41 -10.99 -1.10 -0.53
CA GLU A 41 -10.46 0.24 -0.81
C GLU A 41 -9.60 0.75 0.36
N ALA A 42 -10.11 0.67 1.59
CA ALA A 42 -9.36 1.09 2.77
C ALA A 42 -8.07 0.28 2.98
N LEU A 43 -8.08 -1.02 2.66
CA LEU A 43 -6.89 -1.88 2.69
C LEU A 43 -5.88 -1.48 1.62
N ARG A 44 -6.34 -1.20 0.40
CA ARG A 44 -5.50 -0.71 -0.70
C ARG A 44 -4.87 0.64 -0.38
N GLU A 45 -5.63 1.61 0.12
CA GLU A 45 -5.08 2.91 0.51
C GLU A 45 -4.15 2.76 1.72
N GLY A 46 -4.49 1.91 2.68
CA GLY A 46 -3.59 1.57 3.79
C GLY A 46 -2.25 1.00 3.32
N ALA A 47 -2.25 0.16 2.28
CA ALA A 47 -1.02 -0.35 1.68
C ALA A 47 -0.22 0.76 0.97
N ARG A 48 -0.89 1.68 0.27
CA ARG A 48 -0.27 2.85 -0.36
C ARG A 48 0.40 3.77 0.65
N LEU A 49 -0.29 4.10 1.76
CA LEU A 49 0.26 4.91 2.84
C LEU A 49 1.46 4.23 3.51
N ARG A 50 1.38 2.92 3.76
CA ARG A 50 2.52 2.15 4.30
C ARG A 50 3.72 2.17 3.35
N ALA A 51 3.50 2.01 2.04
CA ALA A 51 4.60 2.07 1.06
C ALA A 51 5.30 3.44 1.08
N PHE A 52 4.55 4.53 1.21
CA PHE A 52 5.09 5.87 1.37
C PHE A 52 5.92 6.00 2.66
N LEU A 53 5.38 5.56 3.81
CA LEU A 53 6.09 5.60 5.09
C LEU A 53 7.40 4.80 5.07
N VAL A 54 7.41 3.62 4.44
CA VAL A 54 8.62 2.79 4.31
C VAL A 54 9.67 3.46 3.42
N ALA A 55 9.25 4.11 2.33
CA ALA A 55 10.15 4.90 1.50
C ALA A 55 10.75 6.07 2.30
N ASP A 56 9.94 6.74 3.12
CA ASP A 56 10.37 7.84 3.97
C ASP A 56 11.35 7.38 5.05
N LEU A 57 11.10 6.24 5.69
CA LEU A 57 12.06 5.64 6.61
C LEU A 57 13.43 5.41 5.95
N GLY A 58 13.45 4.93 4.71
CA GLY A 58 14.67 4.79 3.92
C GLY A 58 15.40 6.12 3.69
N ARG A 59 14.65 7.18 3.34
CA ARG A 59 15.20 8.54 3.15
C ARG A 59 15.79 9.11 4.44
N TYR A 60 15.05 9.01 5.55
CA TYR A 60 15.54 9.48 6.84
C TYR A 60 16.75 8.67 7.29
N ARG A 61 16.75 7.34 7.13
CA ARG A 61 17.87 6.48 7.48
C ARG A 61 19.14 6.82 6.69
N ALA A 62 19.02 7.09 5.39
CA ALA A 62 20.15 7.47 4.53
C ALA A 62 20.80 8.80 4.92
N ALA A 63 20.07 9.68 5.63
CA ALA A 63 20.55 10.98 6.07
C ALA A 63 21.05 11.01 7.53
N LEU A 64 21.20 9.83 8.16
CA LEU A 64 21.75 9.74 9.51
C LEU A 64 23.23 10.16 9.54
N PRO A 65 23.70 10.75 10.66
CA PRO A 65 22.98 10.96 11.92
C PRO A 65 22.10 12.23 11.95
N GLY A 66 22.14 13.08 10.92
CA GLY A 66 21.49 14.41 10.92
C GLY A 66 19.96 14.38 11.07
N THR A 67 19.33 13.26 10.73
CA THR A 67 17.89 13.03 10.79
C THR A 67 17.45 12.16 11.97
N ALA A 68 18.33 11.86 12.93
CA ALA A 68 18.07 10.87 13.98
C ALA A 68 16.74 11.08 14.73
N ALA A 69 16.41 12.31 15.13
CA ALA A 69 15.15 12.59 15.81
C ALA A 69 13.92 12.25 14.94
N GLY A 70 13.94 12.65 13.67
CA GLY A 70 12.85 12.38 12.74
C GLY A 70 12.75 10.90 12.35
N TYR A 71 13.89 10.23 12.20
CA TYR A 71 13.94 8.79 11.93
C TYR A 71 13.32 7.99 13.08
N LEU A 72 13.68 8.29 14.33
CA LEU A 72 13.17 7.56 15.49
C LEU A 72 11.67 7.80 15.71
N ALA A 73 11.18 9.03 15.53
CA ALA A 73 9.76 9.34 15.62
C ALA A 73 8.95 8.60 14.54
N LEU A 74 9.42 8.64 13.28
CA LEU A 74 8.77 7.96 12.17
C LEU A 74 8.79 6.43 12.34
N LEU A 75 9.89 5.88 12.86
CA LEU A 75 10.00 4.45 13.11
C LEU A 75 9.04 4.00 14.23
N ASP A 76 8.88 4.78 15.29
CA ASP A 76 7.92 4.46 16.35
C ASP A 76 6.48 4.44 15.84
N GLU A 77 6.09 5.44 15.05
CA GLU A 77 4.78 5.50 14.39
C GLU A 77 4.56 4.29 13.48
N ALA A 78 5.55 3.96 12.64
CA ALA A 78 5.48 2.82 11.75
C ALA A 78 5.33 1.50 12.53
N LEU A 79 6.09 1.31 13.61
CA LEU A 79 5.98 0.14 14.49
C LEU A 79 4.60 0.07 15.16
N GLY A 80 4.02 1.21 15.56
CA GLY A 80 2.65 1.29 16.06
C GLY A 80 1.60 0.86 15.03
N ALA A 81 1.87 1.12 13.76
CA ALA A 81 1.04 0.68 12.63
C ALA A 81 1.30 -0.77 12.17
N GLY A 82 2.17 -1.52 12.86
CA GLY A 82 2.48 -2.91 12.55
C GLY A 82 3.60 -3.12 11.51
N TYR A 83 4.39 -2.09 11.21
CA TYR A 83 5.62 -2.25 10.43
C TYR A 83 6.57 -3.23 11.10
N ARG A 84 7.20 -4.10 10.31
CA ARG A 84 8.25 -5.01 10.78
C ARG A 84 9.60 -4.39 10.40
N PRO A 85 10.47 -4.06 11.38
CA PRO A 85 11.72 -3.37 11.13
C PRO A 85 12.67 -4.22 10.28
N LEU A 86 13.33 -3.58 9.31
CA LEU A 86 14.32 -4.21 8.45
C LEU A 86 15.66 -4.38 9.20
N PRO A 87 16.56 -5.26 8.71
CA PRO A 87 17.92 -5.37 9.26
C PRO A 87 18.65 -4.03 9.33
N ASP A 88 18.49 -3.18 8.31
CA ASP A 88 19.04 -1.82 8.28
C ASP A 88 18.47 -0.93 9.39
N ASP A 89 17.19 -1.09 9.74
CA ASP A 89 16.57 -0.32 10.82
C ASP A 89 17.18 -0.74 12.17
N LEU A 90 17.37 -2.05 12.37
CA LEU A 90 18.04 -2.55 13.57
C LEU A 90 19.52 -2.13 13.62
N ALA A 91 20.20 -2.07 12.48
CA ALA A 91 21.58 -1.55 12.40
C ALA A 91 21.62 -0.06 12.77
N ALA A 92 20.70 0.75 12.24
CA ALA A 92 20.58 2.17 12.57
C ALA A 92 20.29 2.38 14.05
N LEU A 93 19.34 1.63 14.63
CA LEU A 93 19.05 1.69 16.07
C LEU A 93 20.25 1.30 16.94
N ARG A 94 21.02 0.29 16.55
CA ARG A 94 22.26 -0.08 17.26
C ARG A 94 23.32 1.02 17.19
N ALA A 95 23.49 1.65 16.02
CA ALA A 95 24.42 2.77 15.85
C ALA A 95 24.00 4.00 16.68
N LEU A 96 22.70 4.19 16.90
CA LEU A 96 22.13 5.28 17.70
C LEU A 96 21.92 4.94 19.18
N ARG A 97 22.47 3.83 19.71
CA ARG A 97 22.23 3.37 21.10
C ARG A 97 22.55 4.38 22.21
N GLY A 98 23.39 5.39 21.95
CA GLY A 98 23.61 6.49 22.89
C GLY A 98 22.36 7.37 23.12
N ASN A 99 21.35 7.23 22.27
CA ASN A 99 20.05 7.87 22.40
C ASN A 99 19.06 6.93 23.14
N PRO A 100 18.39 7.39 24.21
CA PRO A 100 17.48 6.56 25.00
C PRO A 100 16.25 6.10 24.21
N THR A 101 15.73 6.92 23.30
CA THR A 101 14.60 6.54 22.43
C THR A 101 15.00 5.42 21.48
N ALA A 102 16.21 5.49 20.90
CA ALA A 102 16.71 4.42 20.03
C ALA A 102 16.91 3.11 20.79
N ALA A 103 17.42 3.16 22.02
CA ALA A 103 17.55 1.98 22.87
C ALA A 103 16.18 1.35 23.19
N ALA A 104 15.20 2.16 23.61
CA ALA A 104 13.85 1.68 23.91
C ALA A 104 13.15 1.05 22.68
N LEU A 105 13.31 1.66 21.50
CA LEU A 105 12.78 1.09 20.25
C LEU A 105 13.46 -0.23 19.88
N LEU A 106 14.78 -0.35 20.09
CA LEU A 106 15.51 -1.58 19.85
C LEU A 106 15.01 -2.73 20.75
N ASP A 107 14.75 -2.44 22.03
CA ASP A 107 14.24 -3.44 22.99
C ASP A 107 12.82 -3.89 22.61
N ARG A 108 11.94 -2.95 22.23
CA ARG A 108 10.60 -3.27 21.73
C ARG A 108 10.63 -4.13 20.47
N CYS A 109 11.58 -3.86 19.56
CA CYS A 109 11.77 -4.69 18.37
C CYS A 109 12.21 -6.12 18.72
N ALA A 110 13.09 -6.29 19.72
CA ALA A 110 13.55 -7.62 20.15
C ALA A 110 12.41 -8.48 20.75
N VAL A 111 11.53 -7.88 21.56
CA VAL A 111 10.34 -8.55 22.11
C VAL A 111 9.38 -9.00 21.00
N THR A 112 9.23 -8.17 19.96
CA THR A 112 8.31 -8.42 18.83
C THR A 112 8.83 -9.48 17.85
N THR A 113 10.16 -9.74 17.83
CA THR A 113 10.78 -10.80 17.01
C THR A 113 10.77 -12.18 17.67
N LEU A 114 10.50 -12.26 18.97
CA LEU A 114 10.39 -13.53 19.71
C LEU A 114 8.97 -14.11 19.69
N THR A 115 8.03 -13.46 19.00
CA THR A 115 6.65 -13.95 18.77
C THR A 115 6.35 -14.37 17.31
N PRO A 116 7.17 -15.21 16.63
CA PRO A 116 6.78 -15.85 15.40
C PRO A 116 6.32 -17.30 15.66
N ALA A 117 5.32 -17.50 16.49
CA ALA A 117 4.54 -18.75 16.61
C ALA A 117 3.39 -18.49 17.59
N GLU A 118 2.21 -19.04 17.31
CA GLU A 118 1.03 -19.02 18.20
C GLU A 118 0.27 -17.68 18.29
N LEU A 119 -0.16 -17.15 17.14
CA LEU A 119 -1.59 -16.87 17.10
C LEU A 119 -2.25 -18.21 16.77
N PRO A 120 -3.10 -18.79 17.65
CA PRO A 120 -3.97 -19.84 17.19
C PRO A 120 -4.83 -19.20 16.11
N VAL A 121 -4.57 -19.54 14.85
CA VAL A 121 -5.63 -19.50 13.85
C VAL A 121 -6.75 -20.26 14.52
N ALA A 122 -7.80 -19.55 14.94
CA ALA A 122 -8.97 -20.18 15.50
C ALA A 122 -9.38 -21.23 14.46
N ALA A 123 -9.09 -22.50 14.78
CA ALA A 123 -9.47 -23.61 13.95
C ALA A 123 -10.99 -23.60 14.01
N VAL A 124 -11.61 -22.93 13.05
CA VAL A 124 -13.05 -22.96 12.87
C VAL A 124 -13.41 -24.44 12.79
N PRO A 125 -14.18 -24.99 13.74
CA PRO A 125 -14.58 -26.37 13.68
C PRO A 125 -15.28 -26.56 12.33
N GLY A 126 -14.83 -27.57 11.57
CA GLY A 126 -15.32 -27.81 10.22
C GLY A 126 -16.77 -28.26 10.20
N SER A 127 -17.71 -27.34 10.42
CA SER A 127 -19.11 -27.48 10.00
C SER A 127 -19.24 -27.12 8.52
N ARG A 128 -18.37 -27.69 7.67
CA ARG A 128 -18.60 -27.68 6.22
C ARG A 128 -19.67 -28.73 5.95
N THR A 129 -20.92 -28.30 5.92
CA THR A 129 -21.94 -28.96 5.10
C THR A 129 -21.34 -29.11 3.71
N ARG A 130 -21.02 -30.34 3.32
CA ARG A 130 -20.63 -30.64 1.94
C ARG A 130 -21.76 -30.12 1.07
N LEU A 131 -21.46 -29.16 0.19
CA LEU A 131 -22.31 -28.84 -0.94
C LEU A 131 -22.35 -30.10 -1.81
N LEU A 132 -23.25 -31.02 -1.47
CA LEU A 132 -23.67 -32.07 -2.37
C LEU A 132 -24.26 -31.35 -3.58
N ALA A 133 -23.67 -31.67 -4.73
CA ALA A 133 -23.97 -31.10 -6.02
C ALA A 133 -25.48 -30.90 -6.19
N ILE A 134 -25.85 -29.69 -6.60
CA ILE A 134 -27.19 -29.34 -7.05
C ILE A 134 -27.59 -30.37 -8.14
N PRO A 135 -28.60 -31.23 -7.92
CA PRO A 135 -29.07 -32.13 -8.95
C PRO A 135 -30.02 -31.35 -9.87
N GLY A 136 -29.55 -30.92 -11.04
CA GLY A 136 -30.41 -30.15 -11.95
C GLY A 136 -29.92 -29.89 -13.37
N GLY A 137 -28.70 -30.28 -13.76
CA GLY A 137 -28.19 -30.05 -15.11
C GLY A 137 -28.38 -31.25 -16.04
N ARG A 138 -29.57 -31.42 -16.63
CA ARG A 138 -29.78 -32.36 -17.75
C ARG A 138 -29.53 -31.65 -19.08
N CYS A 139 -28.45 -32.03 -19.77
CA CYS A 139 -28.40 -32.06 -21.23
C CYS A 139 -27.82 -33.41 -21.66
N ALA A 140 -28.47 -34.03 -22.64
CA ALA A 140 -28.36 -35.43 -23.00
C ALA A 140 -26.99 -35.83 -23.61
N PRO A 141 -26.63 -37.13 -23.55
CA PRO A 141 -25.38 -37.63 -24.12
C PRO A 141 -25.52 -37.97 -25.60
N ALA A 142 -24.59 -37.49 -26.44
CA ALA A 142 -24.36 -38.06 -27.75
C ALA A 142 -23.21 -39.09 -27.67
N ALA A 143 -23.62 -40.34 -27.79
CA ALA A 143 -22.94 -41.51 -28.33
C ALA A 143 -21.39 -41.55 -28.38
N ALA A 144 -20.87 -42.50 -27.60
CA ALA A 144 -19.85 -43.48 -27.95
C ALA A 144 -19.25 -43.47 -29.38
N SER A 145 -17.92 -43.51 -29.45
CA SER A 145 -17.24 -44.60 -30.16
C SER A 145 -15.87 -44.88 -29.53
N ALA A 146 -15.67 -46.16 -29.24
CA ALA A 146 -14.44 -46.77 -28.78
C ALA A 146 -13.67 -47.34 -29.98
N GLY A 147 -12.35 -47.48 -29.83
CA GLY A 147 -11.42 -48.16 -30.75
C GLY A 147 -10.11 -47.35 -30.81
N GLY A 148 -8.98 -47.78 -30.26
CA GLY A 148 -8.30 -49.06 -30.49
C GLY A 148 -7.30 -48.88 -31.64
N GLY A 149 -5.98 -48.78 -31.35
CA GLY A 149 -4.88 -48.54 -32.32
C GLY A 149 -4.58 -49.73 -33.27
N PRO A 150 -3.40 -49.86 -33.92
CA PRO A 150 -2.13 -49.12 -33.80
C PRO A 150 -1.38 -48.79 -35.15
N GLU A 151 -0.23 -48.11 -35.02
CA GLU A 151 1.01 -48.13 -35.86
C GLU A 151 1.00 -47.87 -37.39
N LYS A 152 1.77 -46.84 -37.83
CA LYS A 152 2.93 -46.96 -38.77
C LYS A 152 3.57 -45.58 -39.05
N GLN A 153 4.87 -45.45 -38.77
CA GLN A 153 5.77 -44.46 -39.38
C GLN A 153 6.27 -45.00 -40.74
N PRO A 154 6.73 -44.14 -41.67
CA PRO A 154 8.17 -43.94 -41.78
C PRO A 154 8.67 -42.51 -42.14
N GLU A 155 9.81 -42.18 -41.56
CA GLU A 155 10.95 -41.34 -41.99
C GLU A 155 10.99 -40.69 -43.40
N LYS A 156 11.34 -39.37 -43.48
CA LYS A 156 12.67 -38.79 -43.88
C LYS A 156 12.60 -37.38 -44.53
N LYS A 157 13.17 -36.39 -43.80
CA LYS A 157 14.20 -35.38 -44.18
C LYS A 157 13.91 -34.29 -45.26
N PRO A 158 14.68 -33.16 -45.27
CA PRO A 158 14.11 -31.82 -45.08
C PRO A 158 14.35 -30.85 -46.25
N THR A 159 13.44 -29.89 -46.44
CA THR A 159 13.59 -28.84 -47.47
C THR A 159 13.76 -27.45 -46.87
N ARG A 160 15.01 -26.96 -47.00
CA ARG A 160 15.48 -25.61 -47.37
C ARG A 160 14.64 -24.38 -46.97
N LYS A 161 15.31 -23.51 -46.18
CA LYS A 161 15.03 -22.06 -46.02
C LYS A 161 14.85 -21.34 -47.37
N PRO A 162 13.86 -20.44 -47.47
CA PRO A 162 13.89 -19.31 -48.40
C PRO A 162 14.48 -18.02 -47.76
N PRO A 163 14.93 -17.05 -48.59
CA PRO A 163 15.89 -16.02 -48.23
C PRO A 163 15.28 -14.75 -47.59
N ALA A 164 16.14 -13.99 -46.89
CA ALA A 164 15.85 -12.68 -46.33
C ALA A 164 15.62 -11.62 -47.44
N PRO A 165 14.63 -10.72 -47.31
CA PRO A 165 14.48 -9.58 -48.20
C PRO A 165 15.35 -8.38 -47.79
N ALA A 166 15.81 -7.65 -48.82
CA ALA A 166 16.74 -6.51 -48.80
C ALA A 166 16.29 -5.30 -47.93
N PRO A 167 17.22 -4.44 -47.49
CA PRO A 167 16.92 -3.31 -46.61
C PRO A 167 16.23 -2.16 -47.37
N LYS A 168 15.18 -1.59 -46.75
CA LYS A 168 14.50 -0.38 -47.23
C LYS A 168 15.31 0.88 -46.88
N PRO A 169 15.23 1.98 -47.67
CA PRO A 169 15.93 3.24 -47.38
C PRO A 169 15.41 3.90 -46.10
N ALA A 170 16.32 4.54 -45.36
CA ALA A 170 16.04 5.23 -44.10
C ALA A 170 15.09 6.44 -44.31
N PRO A 171 14.09 6.65 -43.45
CA PRO A 171 13.33 7.90 -43.40
C PRO A 171 14.16 9.03 -42.78
N ALA A 172 14.02 10.24 -43.30
CA ALA A 172 14.62 11.46 -42.77
C ALA A 172 14.11 11.77 -41.33
N PRO A 173 14.89 12.48 -40.49
CA PRO A 173 14.50 12.77 -39.11
C PRO A 173 13.30 13.71 -39.04
N ALA A 174 12.30 13.36 -38.25
CA ALA A 174 11.21 14.26 -37.89
C ALA A 174 11.74 15.40 -36.98
N PRO A 175 11.14 16.62 -37.04
CA PRO A 175 11.47 17.71 -36.15
C PRO A 175 11.18 17.31 -34.69
N GLY A 176 12.10 17.62 -33.78
CA GLY A 176 11.97 17.31 -32.35
C GLY A 176 10.79 18.02 -31.68
N PRO A 177 10.32 17.53 -30.52
CA PRO A 177 9.20 18.12 -29.80
C PRO A 177 9.57 19.50 -29.26
N ASP A 178 8.75 20.48 -29.64
CA ASP A 178 8.79 21.85 -29.12
C ASP A 178 8.76 21.89 -27.59
N THR A 179 9.70 22.61 -27.02
CA THR A 179 9.72 23.00 -25.60
C THR A 179 8.47 23.81 -25.25
N PRO A 180 7.72 23.50 -24.18
CA PRO A 180 6.58 24.31 -23.77
C PRO A 180 7.06 25.66 -23.22
N LYS A 181 6.56 26.76 -23.80
CA LYS A 181 6.83 28.14 -23.37
C LYS A 181 6.27 28.37 -21.95
N PRO A 182 7.02 29.00 -21.02
CA PRO A 182 6.54 29.29 -19.68
C PRO A 182 5.64 30.53 -19.71
N SER A 183 4.34 30.35 -19.96
CA SER A 183 3.37 31.45 -19.93
C SER A 183 2.56 31.46 -18.62
N ARG A 184 3.25 31.63 -17.48
CA ARG A 184 2.70 32.36 -16.33
C ARG A 184 3.84 32.75 -15.38
N PRO A 185 4.07 34.04 -15.11
CA PRO A 185 5.04 34.45 -14.08
C PRO A 185 4.60 33.87 -12.73
N ILE A 186 5.53 33.21 -12.04
CA ILE A 186 5.31 32.77 -10.66
C ILE A 186 5.31 34.05 -9.81
N PRO A 187 4.24 34.36 -9.06
CA PRO A 187 4.18 35.57 -8.26
C PRO A 187 5.30 35.59 -7.23
N THR A 188 5.96 36.73 -7.11
CA THR A 188 7.11 36.85 -6.20
C THR A 188 6.62 36.88 -4.74
N PRO A 189 7.44 36.45 -3.77
CA PRO A 189 7.04 36.44 -2.35
C PRO A 189 6.55 37.79 -1.81
N GLY A 190 6.93 38.91 -2.44
CA GLY A 190 6.45 40.25 -2.08
C GLY A 190 5.02 40.57 -2.52
N GLU A 191 4.47 39.84 -3.50
CA GLU A 191 3.10 40.03 -3.99
C GLU A 191 2.07 39.21 -3.20
N VAL A 192 2.47 38.06 -2.66
CA VAL A 192 1.57 37.15 -1.93
C VAL A 192 1.54 37.43 -0.43
N PHE A 193 2.55 38.11 0.11
CA PHE A 193 2.63 38.47 1.52
C PHE A 193 2.63 39.99 1.70
N PRO A 194 1.50 40.63 2.06
CA PRO A 194 1.48 42.06 2.34
C PRO A 194 2.42 42.39 3.51
N ARG A 195 3.45 43.20 3.23
CA ARG A 195 4.39 43.69 4.24
C ARG A 195 3.63 44.49 5.29
N ARG A 196 3.63 44.03 6.53
CA ARG A 196 3.24 44.86 7.69
C ARG A 196 4.21 46.03 7.78
N LYS A 197 3.71 47.26 7.66
CA LYS A 197 4.52 48.47 7.94
C LYS A 197 4.97 48.40 9.41
N PRO A 198 6.26 48.62 9.73
CA PRO A 198 6.69 48.74 11.12
C PRO A 198 5.94 49.89 11.79
N ALA A 199 5.47 49.67 13.01
CA ALA A 199 4.89 50.75 13.83
C ALA A 199 5.98 51.78 14.17
N PRO A 200 5.68 53.09 14.18
CA PRO A 200 6.64 54.11 14.57
C PRO A 200 7.06 53.93 16.04
N PRO A 201 8.33 54.20 16.38
CA PRO A 201 8.82 54.06 17.75
C PRO A 201 8.08 55.04 18.68
N PRO A 202 7.83 54.65 19.95
CA PRO A 202 7.22 55.55 20.92
C PRO A 202 8.13 56.75 21.20
N PRO A 203 7.56 57.93 21.51
CA PRO A 203 8.34 59.12 21.82
C PRO A 203 9.18 58.89 23.09
N ALA A 204 10.43 59.34 23.05
CA ALA A 204 11.33 59.31 24.18
C ALA A 204 10.82 60.27 25.28
N ASN A 205 10.50 59.73 26.46
CA ASN A 205 10.22 60.53 27.65
C ASN A 205 11.54 61.04 28.26
N PRO A 206 11.71 62.35 28.50
CA PRO A 206 12.81 62.88 29.29
C PRO A 206 12.36 63.01 30.76
N GLN A 207 12.74 62.06 31.60
CA GLN A 207 12.61 62.16 33.06
C GLN A 207 13.94 61.67 33.66
N HIS A 208 14.91 62.57 33.74
CA HIS A 208 15.28 63.34 34.93
C HIS A 208 15.95 62.50 36.01
N LEU A 209 17.25 62.77 36.17
CA LEU A 209 18.09 62.33 37.28
C LEU A 209 17.45 62.69 38.62
N ALA A 210 17.36 61.72 39.53
CA ALA A 210 17.45 61.94 40.97
C ALA A 210 17.72 60.62 41.68
N ALA A 211 18.96 60.42 42.13
CA ALA A 211 19.28 59.60 43.30
C ALA A 211 20.60 60.12 43.85
N GLY A 212 20.48 60.94 44.90
CA GLY A 212 21.47 61.09 45.96
C GLY A 212 21.03 60.25 47.14
#